data_AF-A0A815YVZ1-F1
#
_entry.id   AF-A0A815YVZ1-F1
#
_cell.length_a   1.000
_cell.length_b   1.000
_cell.length_c   1.000
_cell.angle_alpha   90.00
_cell.angle_beta   90.00
_cell.angle_gamma   90.00
#
_symmetry.space_group_name_H-M   'P 1'
#
loop_
_entity.id
_entity.type
_entity.pdbx_description
1 polymer ?
#
loop_
_entity_poly.entity_id
_entity_poly.type
_entity_poly.pdbx_seq_one_letter_code
_entity_poly.pdbx_strand_id
1 'polypeptide(L)'
;FIIETCLRYFLKDNHIRRIVLNNTKIAIGGNKGGILSSNISNYIEHLFIWRILCELINEEDDDTNIHPDFHEFISYLYRIIKSSVNEKLLVTKEFIICQYVSILSTFDMLDIYRRKCVEAMSRCILVHYGQYEPIIKQAHQLIHHIYPSNDTINERYQLIIYTLNDIIQRCQNVQLEKLIFIQCMTIARVFIEQEKKFDLNYANFKQLIDSLIKSGLSHNEFDSQTQTLSTLGSLMCHSQQAATEYIKQIFHIINKVENISLKCQSLSIFIDILLVHGINILTPTINLDNLTPSQFLTEYFLNLFHEQNMEIKTIIVFGLMKLFLSSRLEPTIKLLRIILDYRFTNDHRSINQHERN
;
A
#
# COMPACT_ATOMS: atom_id res chain seq x y z
N PHE A 1 -10.82 4.50 21.05
CA PHE A 1 -10.89 4.47 22.51
C PHE A 1 -11.91 5.42 23.12
N ILE A 2 -11.65 6.68 23.52
CA ILE A 2 -12.69 7.48 24.26
C ILE A 2 -14.00 7.66 23.46
N ILE A 3 -13.95 8.04 22.18
CA ILE A 3 -15.15 8.19 21.34
C ILE A 3 -15.86 6.83 21.14
N GLU A 4 -15.09 5.77 20.96
CA GLU A 4 -15.57 4.40 20.79
C GLU A 4 -16.24 3.87 22.08
N THR A 5 -15.63 4.11 23.24
CA THR A 5 -16.17 3.79 24.57
C THR A 5 -17.44 4.61 24.85
N CYS A 6 -17.45 5.90 24.50
CA CYS A 6 -18.63 6.74 24.60
C CYS A 6 -19.74 6.22 23.69
N LEU A 7 -19.46 5.90 22.43
CA LEU A 7 -20.44 5.34 21.49
C LEU A 7 -20.97 3.98 21.95
N ARG A 8 -20.13 3.07 22.44
CA ARG A 8 -20.56 1.80 23.06
C ARG A 8 -21.48 2.03 24.26
N TYR A 9 -21.22 3.07 25.08
CA TYR A 9 -22.08 3.45 26.20
C TYR A 9 -23.40 4.09 25.73
N PHE A 10 -23.36 4.89 24.67
CA PHE A 10 -24.53 5.53 24.06
C PHE A 10 -25.43 4.54 23.28
N LEU A 11 -24.85 3.48 22.71
CA LEU A 11 -25.58 2.46 21.93
C LEU A 11 -26.35 1.45 22.79
N LYS A 12 -25.98 1.29 24.07
CA LYS A 12 -26.77 0.52 25.04
C LYS A 12 -28.14 1.13 25.30
N ASP A 13 -28.31 2.42 25.03
CA ASP A 13 -29.61 3.08 25.07
C ASP A 13 -30.30 3.00 23.70
N ASN A 14 -31.30 2.12 23.60
CA ASN A 14 -32.11 1.90 22.39
C ASN A 14 -32.74 3.18 21.84
N HIS A 15 -32.96 4.21 22.66
CA HIS A 15 -33.59 5.46 22.25
C HIS A 15 -32.59 6.39 21.52
N ILE A 16 -31.37 6.49 22.03
CA ILE A 16 -30.29 7.28 21.40
C ILE A 16 -29.82 6.60 20.11
N ARG A 17 -29.71 5.27 20.13
CA ARG A 17 -29.43 4.43 18.95
C ARG A 17 -30.42 4.73 17.81
N ARG A 18 -31.72 4.78 18.09
CA ARG A 18 -32.75 5.14 17.08
C ARG A 18 -32.61 6.58 16.56
N ILE A 19 -32.29 7.55 17.42
CA ILE A 19 -32.13 8.95 17.03
C ILE A 19 -30.93 9.12 16.08
N VAL A 20 -29.79 8.52 16.41
CA VAL A 20 -28.59 8.56 15.57
C VAL A 20 -28.86 7.86 14.23
N LEU A 21 -29.50 6.68 14.24
CA LEU A 21 -29.85 5.94 13.02
C LEU A 21 -30.84 6.68 12.11
N ASN A 22 -31.81 7.39 12.69
CA ASN A 22 -32.77 8.17 11.91
C ASN A 22 -32.11 9.41 11.29
N ASN A 23 -31.20 10.08 12.01
CA ASN A 23 -30.48 11.25 11.50
C ASN A 23 -29.43 10.87 10.43
N THR A 24 -28.76 9.72 10.54
CA THR A 24 -27.81 9.24 9.52
C THR A 24 -28.51 8.73 8.25
N LYS A 25 -29.68 8.09 8.37
CA LYS A 25 -30.52 7.72 7.20
C LYS A 25 -30.95 8.94 6.38
N ILE A 26 -31.30 10.05 7.04
CA ILE A 26 -31.68 11.31 6.38
C ILE A 26 -30.49 11.93 5.63
N ALA A 27 -29.27 11.81 6.17
CA ALA A 27 -28.07 12.36 5.54
C ALA A 27 -27.75 11.69 4.19
N ILE A 28 -28.14 10.41 4.01
CA ILE A 28 -27.74 9.59 2.86
C ILE A 28 -28.90 9.40 1.86
N GLY A 29 -30.15 9.49 2.31
CA GLY A 29 -31.36 9.50 1.47
C GLY A 29 -31.87 10.89 1.06
N GLY A 30 -31.23 11.98 1.52
CA GLY A 30 -31.73 13.35 1.36
C GLY A 30 -31.50 13.98 -0.03
N ASN A 31 -32.51 13.89 -0.89
CA ASN A 31 -32.87 14.75 -2.03
C ASN A 31 -31.82 15.08 -3.13
N LYS A 32 -32.16 14.61 -4.35
CA LYS A 32 -31.88 15.17 -5.68
C LYS A 32 -30.86 16.33 -5.75
N GLY A 33 -29.65 16.01 -6.18
CA GLY A 33 -28.78 16.94 -6.90
C GLY A 33 -28.11 18.01 -6.06
N GLY A 34 -26.98 17.67 -5.44
CA GLY A 34 -26.09 18.65 -4.81
C GLY A 34 -25.30 18.06 -3.66
N ILE A 35 -24.43 17.08 -3.92
CA ILE A 35 -23.70 16.33 -2.87
C ILE A 35 -22.73 17.23 -2.05
N LEU A 36 -22.54 18.50 -2.42
CA LEU A 36 -21.49 19.35 -1.83
C LEU A 36 -21.92 20.81 -1.58
N SER A 37 -23.22 21.11 -1.48
CA SER A 37 -23.67 22.46 -1.14
C SER A 37 -24.02 22.59 0.36
N SER A 38 -23.21 23.41 1.03
CA SER A 38 -23.38 24.09 2.34
C SER A 38 -23.28 23.35 3.69
N ASN A 39 -23.29 22.01 3.79
CA ASN A 39 -23.17 21.33 5.11
C ASN A 39 -22.29 20.06 5.13
N ILE A 40 -21.18 20.09 4.39
CA ILE A 40 -20.27 18.95 4.21
C ILE A 40 -19.67 18.46 5.55
N SER A 41 -19.35 19.35 6.50
CA SER A 41 -18.77 18.95 7.80
C SER A 41 -19.70 18.02 8.59
N ASN A 42 -20.96 18.42 8.73
CA ASN A 42 -21.96 17.61 9.41
C ASN A 42 -22.13 16.27 8.69
N TYR A 43 -22.18 16.26 7.36
CA TYR A 43 -22.28 15.02 6.59
C TYR A 43 -21.13 14.04 6.84
N ILE A 44 -19.88 14.54 6.85
CA ILE A 44 -18.67 13.73 7.13
C ILE A 44 -18.74 13.13 8.54
N GLU A 45 -19.10 13.93 9.53
CA GLU A 45 -19.21 13.49 10.93
C GLU A 45 -20.28 12.41 11.08
N HIS A 46 -21.45 12.58 10.45
CA HIS A 46 -22.52 11.59 10.48
C HIS A 46 -22.12 10.28 9.80
N LEU A 47 -21.43 10.36 8.66
CA LEU A 47 -20.95 9.18 7.93
C LEU A 47 -19.87 8.43 8.71
N PHE A 48 -18.96 9.16 9.36
CA PHE A 48 -17.93 8.59 10.24
C PHE A 48 -18.54 7.89 11.46
N ILE A 49 -19.49 8.55 12.14
CA ILE A 49 -20.23 7.95 13.25
C ILE A 49 -20.92 6.67 12.78
N TRP A 50 -21.58 6.71 11.62
CA TRP A 50 -22.30 5.55 11.13
C TRP A 50 -21.40 4.36 10.78
N ARG A 51 -20.20 4.62 10.22
CA ARG A 51 -19.18 3.58 10.05
C ARG A 51 -18.86 2.90 11.37
N ILE A 52 -18.60 3.68 12.42
CA ILE A 52 -18.30 3.15 13.75
C ILE A 52 -19.49 2.32 14.28
N LEU A 53 -20.72 2.77 14.07
CA LEU A 53 -21.90 2.01 14.49
C LEU A 53 -22.00 0.65 13.78
N CYS A 54 -21.78 0.61 12.47
CA CYS A 54 -21.79 -0.63 11.69
C CYS A 54 -20.70 -1.60 12.16
N GLU A 55 -19.50 -1.08 12.41
CA GLU A 55 -18.36 -1.87 12.90
C GLU A 55 -18.66 -2.47 14.30
N LEU A 56 -19.18 -1.66 15.23
CA LEU A 56 -19.48 -2.11 16.60
C LEU A 56 -20.61 -3.14 16.66
N ILE A 57 -21.65 -2.98 15.85
CA ILE A 57 -22.80 -3.89 15.86
C ILE A 57 -22.43 -5.25 15.29
N ASN A 58 -21.58 -5.28 14.26
CA ASN A 58 -21.00 -6.52 13.75
C ASN A 58 -20.03 -7.19 14.74
N GLU A 59 -19.30 -6.43 15.57
CA GLU A 59 -18.46 -7.00 16.63
C GLU A 59 -19.28 -7.67 17.76
N GLU A 60 -20.49 -7.17 18.02
CA GLU A 60 -21.35 -7.65 19.11
C GLU A 60 -22.35 -8.75 18.68
N ASP A 61 -22.30 -9.21 17.41
CA ASP A 61 -23.27 -10.15 16.81
C ASP A 61 -24.74 -9.73 17.05
N ASP A 62 -25.00 -8.42 17.07
CA ASP A 62 -26.35 -7.88 17.32
C ASP A 62 -27.15 -7.78 16.01
N ASP A 63 -28.18 -8.62 15.85
CA ASP A 63 -29.07 -8.74 14.68
C ASP A 63 -29.85 -7.46 14.29
N THR A 64 -29.63 -6.35 14.99
CA THR A 64 -30.17 -5.05 14.57
C THR A 64 -29.68 -4.65 13.19
N ASN A 65 -30.59 -4.73 12.21
CA ASN A 65 -30.31 -4.29 10.85
C ASN A 65 -30.24 -2.75 10.77
N ILE A 66 -29.05 -2.21 11.03
CA ILE A 66 -28.73 -0.78 10.94
C ILE A 66 -28.19 -0.37 9.58
N HIS A 67 -27.98 -1.34 8.68
CA HIS A 67 -27.49 -1.09 7.35
C HIS A 67 -28.53 -0.30 6.53
N PRO A 68 -28.07 0.58 5.62
CA PRO A 68 -28.95 1.14 4.60
C PRO A 68 -29.50 0.05 3.71
N ASP A 69 -30.54 0.42 2.95
CA ASP A 69 -30.84 -0.33 1.74
C ASP A 69 -29.58 -0.44 0.87
N PHE A 70 -29.20 -1.69 0.56
CA PHE A 70 -27.95 -1.98 -0.13
C PHE A 70 -27.91 -1.36 -1.53
N HIS A 71 -29.03 -1.38 -2.26
CA HIS A 71 -29.10 -0.86 -3.63
C HIS A 71 -28.95 0.65 -3.65
N GLU A 72 -29.66 1.35 -2.76
CA GLU A 72 -29.52 2.79 -2.59
C GLU A 72 -28.09 3.14 -2.22
N PHE A 73 -27.50 2.45 -1.24
CA PHE A 73 -26.15 2.71 -0.76
C PHE A 73 -25.09 2.56 -1.85
N ILE A 74 -25.13 1.46 -2.61
CA ILE A 74 -24.26 1.21 -3.77
C ILE A 74 -24.49 2.29 -4.85
N SER A 75 -25.73 2.67 -5.13
CA SER A 75 -26.04 3.72 -6.10
C SER A 75 -25.47 5.07 -5.67
N TYR A 76 -25.52 5.41 -4.39
CA TYR A 76 -24.94 6.66 -3.86
C TYR A 76 -23.42 6.67 -3.98
N LEU A 77 -22.76 5.58 -3.55
CA LEU A 77 -21.31 5.45 -3.69
C LEU A 77 -20.89 5.56 -5.17
N TYR A 78 -21.61 4.92 -6.10
CA TYR A 78 -21.31 5.03 -7.53
C TYR A 78 -21.40 6.48 -8.03
N ARG A 79 -22.45 7.21 -7.64
CA ARG A 79 -22.62 8.63 -7.98
C ARG A 79 -21.50 9.50 -7.41
N ILE A 80 -21.08 9.23 -6.17
CA ILE A 80 -19.95 9.91 -5.55
C ILE A 80 -18.69 9.62 -6.37
N ILE A 81 -18.34 8.37 -6.64
CA ILE A 81 -17.15 8.01 -7.43
C ILE A 81 -17.12 8.75 -8.78
N LYS A 82 -18.25 8.78 -9.49
CA LYS A 82 -18.37 9.41 -10.81
C LYS A 82 -18.48 10.95 -10.81
N SER A 83 -18.77 11.58 -9.67
CA SER A 83 -18.94 13.04 -9.64
C SER A 83 -17.62 13.77 -9.92
N SER A 84 -17.66 14.86 -10.67
CA SER A 84 -16.52 15.77 -10.74
C SER A 84 -16.54 16.70 -9.52
N VAL A 85 -15.38 16.90 -8.90
CA VAL A 85 -15.21 17.86 -7.79
C VAL A 85 -13.99 18.71 -8.06
N ASN A 86 -14.02 19.95 -7.60
CA ASN A 86 -12.83 20.80 -7.62
C ASN A 86 -11.75 20.20 -6.71
N GLU A 87 -10.47 20.46 -7.03
CA GLU A 87 -9.31 19.91 -6.28
C GLU A 87 -9.41 20.14 -4.76
N LYS A 88 -9.95 21.29 -4.33
CA LYS A 88 -10.14 21.64 -2.92
C LYS A 88 -11.06 20.68 -2.15
N LEU A 89 -11.94 19.96 -2.85
CA LEU A 89 -12.88 19.01 -2.26
C LEU A 89 -12.48 17.55 -2.53
N LEU A 90 -11.35 17.32 -3.20
CA LEU A 90 -10.91 15.98 -3.57
C LEU A 90 -10.59 15.14 -2.34
N VAL A 91 -9.83 15.70 -1.38
CA VAL A 91 -9.50 15.04 -0.10
C VAL A 91 -10.76 14.67 0.68
N THR A 92 -11.74 15.58 0.72
CA THR A 92 -13.03 15.32 1.36
C THR A 92 -13.79 14.19 0.67
N LYS A 93 -13.77 14.18 -0.66
CA LYS A 93 -14.40 13.13 -1.45
C LYS A 93 -13.73 11.77 -1.22
N GLU A 94 -12.41 11.73 -1.18
CA GLU A 94 -11.62 10.54 -0.85
C GLU A 94 -11.99 10.01 0.54
N PHE A 95 -12.05 10.88 1.54
CA PHE A 95 -12.48 10.51 2.89
C PHE A 95 -13.89 9.90 2.91
N ILE A 96 -14.84 10.52 2.21
CA ILE A 96 -16.21 10.03 2.09
C ILE A 96 -16.22 8.64 1.46
N ILE A 97 -15.55 8.44 0.33
CA ILE A 97 -15.43 7.13 -0.32
C ILE A 97 -14.87 6.11 0.67
N CYS A 98 -13.84 6.47 1.44
CA CYS A 98 -13.27 5.56 2.42
C CYS A 98 -14.28 5.12 3.48
N GLN A 99 -15.10 6.05 4.00
CA GLN A 99 -16.13 5.67 4.97
C GLN A 99 -17.19 4.75 4.36
N TYR A 100 -17.61 5.02 3.11
CA TYR A 100 -18.56 4.17 2.40
C TYR A 100 -18.02 2.76 2.17
N VAL A 101 -16.73 2.63 1.80
CA VAL A 101 -16.08 1.34 1.59
C VAL A 101 -15.99 0.55 2.90
N SER A 102 -15.63 1.21 4.01
CA SER A 102 -15.62 0.57 5.33
C SER A 102 -17.02 0.12 5.78
N ILE A 103 -18.05 0.91 5.51
CA ILE A 103 -19.44 0.47 5.75
C ILE A 103 -19.78 -0.72 4.84
N LEU A 104 -19.39 -0.72 3.55
CA LEU A 104 -19.61 -1.87 2.66
C LEU A 104 -19.00 -3.17 3.19
N SER A 105 -17.82 -3.11 3.83
CA SER A 105 -17.20 -4.29 4.44
C SER A 105 -17.96 -4.84 5.66
N THR A 106 -18.96 -4.12 6.18
CA THR A 106 -19.84 -4.62 7.26
C THR A 106 -21.05 -5.39 6.73
N PHE A 107 -21.38 -5.29 5.43
CA PHE A 107 -22.50 -6.03 4.88
C PHE A 107 -22.21 -7.52 4.76
N ASP A 108 -23.24 -8.32 4.99
CA ASP A 108 -23.21 -9.74 4.66
C ASP A 108 -23.14 -9.96 3.13
N MET A 109 -22.15 -10.77 2.74
CA MET A 109 -21.80 -11.13 1.37
C MET A 109 -22.27 -12.54 0.98
N LEU A 110 -23.17 -13.19 1.74
CA LEU A 110 -23.74 -14.48 1.33
C LEU A 110 -24.48 -14.40 -0.01
N ASP A 111 -25.20 -13.29 -0.25
CA ASP A 111 -25.91 -13.05 -1.51
C ASP A 111 -24.93 -12.83 -2.69
N ILE A 112 -25.08 -13.64 -3.72
CA ILE A 112 -24.29 -13.58 -4.96
C ILE A 112 -24.48 -12.24 -5.67
N TYR A 113 -25.71 -11.71 -5.69
CA TYR A 113 -26.00 -10.43 -6.33
C TYR A 113 -25.24 -9.30 -5.63
N ARG A 114 -25.31 -9.24 -4.29
CA ARG A 114 -24.56 -8.26 -3.50
C ARG A 114 -23.07 -8.37 -3.76
N ARG A 115 -22.49 -9.58 -3.69
CA ARG A 115 -21.08 -9.81 -4.00
C ARG A 115 -20.68 -9.27 -5.36
N LYS A 116 -21.49 -9.50 -6.40
CA LYS A 116 -21.20 -8.99 -7.75
C LYS A 116 -21.31 -7.48 -7.85
N CYS A 117 -22.25 -6.85 -7.15
CA CYS A 117 -22.32 -5.39 -7.05
C CYS A 117 -21.10 -4.79 -6.35
N VAL A 118 -20.68 -5.38 -5.23
CA VAL A 118 -19.50 -4.92 -4.49
C VAL A 118 -18.22 -5.17 -5.29
N GLU A 119 -18.10 -6.30 -5.99
CA GLU A 119 -16.99 -6.59 -6.90
C GLU A 119 -16.85 -5.50 -8.00
N ALA A 120 -17.96 -5.17 -8.66
CA ALA A 120 -17.99 -4.10 -9.65
C ALA A 120 -17.66 -2.74 -9.05
N MET A 121 -18.08 -2.49 -7.80
CA MET A 121 -17.77 -1.26 -7.08
C MET A 121 -16.28 -1.15 -6.74
N SER A 122 -15.66 -2.20 -6.21
CA SER A 122 -14.23 -2.27 -5.92
C SER A 122 -13.41 -1.97 -7.17
N ARG A 123 -13.79 -2.56 -8.31
CA ARG A 123 -13.16 -2.25 -9.60
C ARG A 123 -13.33 -0.79 -9.99
N CYS A 124 -14.55 -0.25 -9.88
CA CYS A 124 -14.82 1.15 -10.20
C CYS A 124 -13.94 2.09 -9.35
N ILE A 125 -13.78 1.79 -8.06
CA ILE A 125 -12.91 2.54 -7.15
C ILE A 125 -11.46 2.46 -7.60
N LEU A 126 -10.91 1.26 -7.82
CA LEU A 126 -9.52 1.07 -8.24
C LEU A 126 -9.21 1.77 -9.57
N VAL A 127 -10.16 1.76 -10.49
CA VAL A 127 -10.03 2.40 -11.80
C VAL A 127 -10.05 3.93 -11.71
N HIS A 128 -10.83 4.52 -10.81
CA HIS A 128 -10.96 5.98 -10.70
C HIS A 128 -10.02 6.61 -9.66
N TYR A 129 -9.57 5.83 -8.67
CA TYR A 129 -8.80 6.29 -7.52
C TYR A 129 -7.52 5.48 -7.29
N GLY A 130 -7.07 4.71 -8.29
CA GLY A 130 -5.92 3.82 -8.18
C GLY A 130 -4.55 4.50 -8.04
N GLN A 131 -4.52 5.80 -7.82
CA GLN A 131 -3.32 6.56 -7.45
C GLN A 131 -3.25 6.82 -5.93
N TYR A 132 -4.35 6.63 -5.21
CA TYR A 132 -4.46 6.92 -3.78
C TYR A 132 -4.36 5.64 -2.96
N GLU A 133 -3.18 5.39 -2.41
CA GLU A 133 -2.88 4.17 -1.66
C GLU A 133 -3.90 3.81 -0.55
N PRO A 134 -4.41 4.75 0.27
CA PRO A 134 -5.41 4.42 1.29
C PRO A 134 -6.70 3.85 0.71
N ILE A 135 -7.17 4.40 -0.42
CA ILE A 135 -8.39 3.92 -1.10
C ILE A 135 -8.14 2.55 -1.74
N ILE A 136 -6.97 2.34 -2.34
CA ILE A 136 -6.60 1.05 -2.93
C ILE A 136 -6.57 -0.03 -1.85
N LYS A 137 -5.98 0.26 -0.69
CA LYS A 137 -5.94 -0.66 0.46
C LYS A 137 -7.35 -1.05 0.92
N GLN A 138 -8.27 -0.09 1.01
CA GLN A 138 -9.65 -0.39 1.40
C GLN A 138 -10.42 -1.15 0.32
N ALA A 139 -10.25 -0.79 -0.95
CA ALA A 139 -10.84 -1.56 -2.05
C ALA A 139 -10.32 -3.01 -2.05
N HIS A 140 -9.04 -3.21 -1.74
CA HIS A 140 -8.45 -4.53 -1.59
C HIS A 140 -9.03 -5.32 -0.40
N GLN A 141 -9.22 -4.67 0.76
CA GLN A 141 -9.90 -5.27 1.90
C GLN A 141 -11.33 -5.68 1.56
N LEU A 142 -12.03 -4.88 0.78
CA LEU A 142 -13.37 -5.21 0.29
C LEU A 142 -13.35 -6.41 -0.66
N ILE A 143 -12.32 -6.54 -1.51
CA ILE A 143 -12.12 -7.75 -2.35
C ILE A 143 -11.88 -8.99 -1.49
N HIS A 144 -11.06 -8.89 -0.44
CA HIS A 144 -10.91 -9.96 0.53
C HIS A 144 -12.21 -10.29 1.25
N HIS A 145 -13.03 -9.30 1.58
CA HIS A 145 -14.33 -9.53 2.21
C HIS A 145 -15.28 -10.33 1.31
N ILE A 146 -15.26 -10.09 -0.01
CA ILE A 146 -16.04 -10.85 -1.00
C ILE A 146 -15.47 -12.27 -1.18
N TYR A 147 -14.15 -12.39 -1.17
CA TYR A 147 -13.40 -13.62 -1.42
C TYR A 147 -12.48 -13.94 -0.22
N PRO A 148 -13.03 -14.33 0.94
CA PRO A 148 -12.29 -14.39 2.21
C PRO A 148 -11.34 -15.58 2.30
N SER A 149 -11.66 -16.67 1.60
CA SER A 149 -10.87 -17.90 1.67
C SER A 149 -9.59 -17.80 0.82
N ASN A 150 -8.61 -18.64 1.13
CA ASN A 150 -7.46 -18.85 0.24
C ASN A 150 -7.85 -19.65 -1.00
N ASP A 151 -8.92 -20.44 -0.94
CA ASP A 151 -9.40 -21.22 -2.09
C ASP A 151 -9.96 -20.30 -3.18
N THR A 152 -10.42 -19.11 -2.80
CA THR A 152 -10.89 -18.04 -3.69
C THR A 152 -9.81 -17.04 -4.10
N ILE A 153 -8.52 -17.39 -3.94
CA ILE A 153 -7.42 -16.47 -4.28
C ILE A 153 -7.35 -16.19 -5.79
N ASN A 154 -7.71 -17.16 -6.62
CA ASN A 154 -7.70 -17.03 -8.07
C ASN A 154 -8.69 -15.96 -8.54
N GLU A 155 -9.85 -15.85 -7.89
CA GLU A 155 -10.84 -14.83 -8.15
C GLU A 155 -10.30 -13.43 -7.82
N ARG A 156 -9.53 -13.30 -6.71
CA ARG A 156 -8.86 -12.04 -6.36
C ARG A 156 -7.82 -11.66 -7.41
N TYR A 157 -6.98 -12.61 -7.85
CA TYR A 157 -6.04 -12.40 -8.95
C TYR A 157 -6.73 -11.96 -10.24
N GLN A 158 -7.77 -12.68 -10.67
CA GLN A 158 -8.52 -12.35 -11.88
C GLN A 158 -9.12 -10.96 -11.82
N LEU A 159 -9.67 -10.58 -10.66
CA LEU A 159 -10.25 -9.27 -10.47
C LEU A 159 -9.23 -8.14 -10.65
N ILE A 160 -8.04 -8.30 -10.07
CA ILE A 160 -6.96 -7.32 -10.21
C ILE A 160 -6.42 -7.29 -11.64
N ILE A 161 -6.19 -8.44 -12.27
CA ILE A 161 -5.74 -8.52 -13.67
C ILE A 161 -6.73 -7.79 -14.58
N TYR A 162 -8.03 -8.06 -14.42
CA TYR A 162 -9.05 -7.44 -15.23
C TYR A 162 -9.11 -5.92 -14.99
N THR A 163 -8.99 -5.49 -13.74
CA THR A 163 -8.91 -4.06 -13.37
C THR A 163 -7.73 -3.38 -14.02
N LEU A 164 -6.54 -3.98 -13.98
CA LEU A 164 -5.33 -3.42 -14.57
C LEU A 164 -5.45 -3.33 -16.10
N ASN A 165 -5.97 -4.39 -16.74
CA ASN A 165 -6.21 -4.37 -18.18
C ASN A 165 -7.21 -3.28 -18.59
N ASP A 166 -8.29 -3.08 -17.84
CA ASP A 166 -9.24 -1.99 -18.08
C ASP A 166 -8.60 -0.60 -17.97
N ILE A 167 -7.66 -0.42 -17.04
CA ILE A 167 -6.94 0.85 -16.88
C ILE A 167 -5.96 1.05 -18.05
N ILE A 168 -5.21 0.01 -18.42
CA ILE A 168 -4.26 0.05 -19.55
C ILE A 168 -4.99 0.37 -20.86
N GLN A 169 -6.16 -0.23 -21.10
CA GLN A 169 -6.95 0.01 -22.31
C GLN A 169 -7.46 1.45 -22.46
N ARG A 170 -7.50 2.23 -21.36
CA ARG A 170 -7.88 3.66 -21.41
C ARG A 170 -6.74 4.55 -21.91
N CYS A 171 -5.56 3.99 -22.14
CA CYS A 171 -4.44 4.74 -22.67
C CYS A 171 -4.66 5.06 -24.16
N GLN A 172 -5.02 6.31 -24.45
CA GLN A 172 -5.09 6.85 -25.81
C GLN A 172 -4.11 8.01 -26.04
N ASN A 173 -3.39 8.46 -24.98
CA ASN A 173 -2.54 9.64 -24.99
C ASN A 173 -1.29 9.41 -24.12
N VAL A 174 -0.13 9.85 -24.59
CA VAL A 174 1.20 9.71 -23.95
C VAL A 174 1.26 10.32 -22.53
N GLN A 175 0.56 11.43 -22.27
CA GLN A 175 0.52 12.00 -20.90
C GLN A 175 -0.33 11.15 -19.95
N LEU A 176 -1.41 10.55 -20.45
CA LEU A 176 -2.25 9.62 -19.70
C LEU A 176 -1.53 8.29 -19.46
N GLU A 177 -0.66 7.86 -20.39
CA GLU A 177 0.12 6.62 -20.29
C GLU A 177 0.93 6.55 -19.00
N LYS A 178 1.57 7.65 -18.61
CA LYS A 178 2.37 7.73 -17.38
C LYS A 178 1.53 7.60 -16.12
N LEU A 179 0.43 8.34 -16.06
CA LEU A 179 -0.50 8.28 -14.93
C LEU A 179 -1.14 6.91 -14.81
N ILE A 180 -1.48 6.29 -15.94
CA ILE A 180 -1.99 4.92 -16.04
C ILE A 180 -0.93 3.93 -15.57
N PHE A 181 0.33 4.09 -15.97
CA PHE A 181 1.43 3.25 -15.53
C PHE A 181 1.62 3.30 -14.01
N ILE A 182 1.74 4.50 -13.44
CA ILE A 182 1.88 4.70 -12.00
C ILE A 182 0.68 4.11 -11.25
N GLN A 183 -0.53 4.31 -11.76
CA GLN A 183 -1.76 3.73 -11.21
C GLN A 183 -1.71 2.20 -11.22
N CYS A 184 -1.36 1.59 -12.36
CA CYS A 184 -1.27 0.13 -12.47
C CYS A 184 -0.24 -0.45 -11.50
N MET A 185 0.94 0.17 -11.42
CA MET A 185 2.00 -0.27 -10.52
C MET A 185 1.63 -0.07 -9.05
N THR A 186 0.89 0.99 -8.70
CA THR A 186 0.44 1.23 -7.33
C THR A 186 -0.58 0.17 -6.90
N ILE A 187 -1.56 -0.12 -7.75
CA ILE A 187 -2.56 -1.18 -7.50
C ILE A 187 -1.88 -2.54 -7.36
N ALA A 188 -0.99 -2.88 -8.29
CA ALA A 188 -0.23 -4.14 -8.27
C ALA A 188 0.58 -4.29 -6.98
N ARG A 189 1.32 -3.24 -6.59
CA ARG A 189 2.10 -3.23 -5.36
C ARG A 189 1.23 -3.48 -4.13
N VAL A 190 0.13 -2.73 -3.98
CA VAL A 190 -0.75 -2.88 -2.81
C VAL A 190 -1.36 -4.28 -2.77
N PHE A 191 -1.76 -4.84 -3.92
CA PHE A 191 -2.24 -6.21 -3.99
C PHE A 191 -1.17 -7.21 -3.50
N ILE A 192 0.06 -7.11 -4.01
CA ILE A 192 1.17 -7.96 -3.57
C ILE A 192 1.42 -7.84 -2.06
N GLU A 193 1.43 -6.63 -1.52
CA GLU A 193 1.70 -6.36 -0.10
C GLU A 193 0.63 -6.91 0.86
N GLN A 194 -0.61 -7.01 0.41
CA GLN A 194 -1.74 -7.41 1.25
C GLN A 194 -2.04 -8.92 1.18
N GLU A 195 -1.55 -9.63 0.17
CA GLU A 195 -1.80 -11.05 -0.04
C GLU A 195 -0.87 -11.95 0.81
N LYS A 196 -1.42 -12.54 1.88
CA LYS A 196 -0.67 -13.41 2.80
C LYS A 196 -0.02 -14.64 2.13
N LYS A 197 -0.65 -15.18 1.08
CA LYS A 197 -0.17 -16.35 0.31
C LYS A 197 -0.03 -15.98 -1.17
N PHE A 198 0.75 -14.95 -1.43
CA PHE A 198 1.03 -14.50 -2.79
C PHE A 198 1.72 -15.60 -3.61
N ASP A 199 1.09 -16.02 -4.72
CA ASP A 199 1.65 -16.94 -5.71
C ASP A 199 2.03 -16.19 -7.00
N LEU A 200 3.34 -15.99 -7.18
CA LEU A 200 3.89 -15.39 -8.40
C LEU A 200 3.70 -16.29 -9.62
N ASN A 201 3.46 -17.59 -9.47
CA ASN A 201 3.31 -18.51 -10.60
C ASN A 201 1.91 -18.47 -11.21
N TYR A 202 1.02 -17.62 -10.71
CA TYR A 202 -0.23 -17.31 -11.40
C TYR A 202 0.07 -16.66 -12.75
N ALA A 203 0.10 -17.47 -13.81
CA ALA A 203 0.73 -17.16 -15.10
C ALA A 203 0.31 -15.81 -15.69
N ASN A 204 -0.99 -15.51 -15.65
CA ASN A 204 -1.53 -14.27 -16.20
C ASN A 204 -1.11 -13.04 -15.38
N PHE A 205 -1.03 -13.17 -14.05
CA PHE A 205 -0.57 -12.08 -13.19
C PHE A 205 0.92 -11.84 -13.40
N LYS A 206 1.72 -12.91 -13.43
CA LYS A 206 3.16 -12.82 -13.69
C LYS A 206 3.45 -12.11 -14.99
N GLN A 207 2.82 -12.53 -16.09
CA GLN A 207 3.04 -11.94 -17.40
C GLN A 207 2.74 -10.43 -17.41
N LEU A 208 1.65 -10.02 -16.77
CA LEU A 208 1.26 -8.62 -16.67
C LEU A 208 2.28 -7.81 -15.84
N ILE A 209 2.68 -8.33 -14.68
CA ILE A 209 3.64 -7.69 -13.80
C ILE A 209 5.03 -7.60 -14.45
N ASP A 210 5.51 -8.66 -15.09
CA ASP A 210 6.78 -8.66 -15.81
C ASP A 210 6.77 -7.62 -16.94
N SER A 211 5.65 -7.48 -17.65
CA SER A 211 5.48 -6.45 -18.69
C SER A 211 5.55 -5.04 -18.11
N LEU A 212 4.85 -4.78 -17.00
CA LEU A 212 4.86 -3.48 -16.34
C LEU A 212 6.25 -3.15 -15.76
N ILE A 213 6.91 -4.11 -15.12
CA ILE A 213 8.26 -3.95 -14.58
C ILE A 213 9.25 -3.61 -15.70
N LYS A 214 9.23 -4.36 -16.81
CA LYS A 214 10.11 -4.10 -17.96
C LYS A 214 9.89 -2.71 -18.53
N SER A 215 8.63 -2.30 -18.67
CA SER A 215 8.30 -0.92 -19.09
C SER A 215 8.89 0.08 -18.10
N GLY A 216 8.61 -0.06 -16.81
CA GLY A 216 9.06 0.85 -15.76
C GLY A 216 10.57 1.01 -15.65
N LEU A 217 11.33 -0.09 -15.79
CA LEU A 217 12.80 -0.05 -15.79
C LEU A 217 13.39 0.63 -17.03
N SER A 218 12.64 0.69 -18.13
CA SER A 218 13.05 1.40 -19.36
C SER A 218 12.69 2.89 -19.35
N HIS A 219 11.81 3.32 -18.44
CA HIS A 219 11.46 4.73 -18.31
C HIS A 219 12.63 5.50 -17.68
N ASN A 220 12.93 6.68 -18.22
CA ASN A 220 13.94 7.60 -17.64
C ASN A 220 13.36 8.52 -16.55
N GLU A 221 12.05 8.43 -16.30
CA GLU A 221 11.36 9.34 -15.40
C GLU A 221 11.38 8.84 -13.97
N PHE A 222 11.72 9.74 -13.06
CA PHE A 222 11.93 9.45 -11.64
C PHE A 222 10.71 8.80 -10.98
N ASP A 223 9.49 9.31 -11.20
CA ASP A 223 8.28 8.79 -10.57
C ASP A 223 7.95 7.36 -11.04
N SER A 224 8.13 7.10 -12.34
CA SER A 224 7.92 5.76 -12.92
C SER A 224 8.93 4.76 -12.35
N GLN A 225 10.21 5.15 -12.27
CA GLN A 225 11.26 4.31 -11.69
C GLN A 225 11.04 4.04 -10.20
N THR A 226 10.68 5.09 -9.43
CA THR A 226 10.38 4.98 -7.99
C THR A 226 9.24 4.00 -7.75
N GLN A 227 8.14 4.12 -8.50
CA GLN A 227 7.00 3.23 -8.35
C GLN A 227 7.32 1.81 -8.81
N THR A 228 8.17 1.66 -9.83
CA THR A 228 8.66 0.36 -10.29
C THR A 228 9.50 -0.33 -9.24
N LEU A 229 10.42 0.40 -8.60
CA LEU A 229 11.25 -0.11 -7.52
C LEU A 229 10.42 -0.51 -6.31
N SER A 230 9.46 0.31 -5.88
CA SER A 230 8.55 -0.06 -4.78
C SER A 230 7.80 -1.36 -5.07
N THR A 231 7.29 -1.52 -6.29
CA THR A 231 6.54 -2.71 -6.70
C THR A 231 7.45 -3.94 -6.77
N LEU A 232 8.64 -3.78 -7.34
CA LEU A 232 9.68 -4.81 -7.38
C LEU A 232 10.10 -5.23 -5.97
N GLY A 233 10.31 -4.28 -5.06
CA GLY A 233 10.67 -4.57 -3.68
C GLY A 233 9.62 -5.43 -2.99
N SER A 234 8.34 -5.04 -3.09
CA SER A 234 7.23 -5.83 -2.52
C SER A 234 7.14 -7.23 -3.16
N LEU A 235 7.33 -7.34 -4.47
CA LEU A 235 7.35 -8.61 -5.19
C LEU A 235 8.50 -9.52 -4.73
N MET A 236 9.71 -8.97 -4.64
CA MET A 236 10.91 -9.69 -4.24
C MET A 236 10.82 -10.11 -2.78
N CYS A 237 10.22 -9.33 -1.88
CA CYS A 237 9.98 -9.75 -0.51
C CYS A 237 8.99 -10.94 -0.41
N HIS A 238 7.99 -11.03 -1.29
CA HIS A 238 7.03 -12.14 -1.28
C HIS A 238 7.51 -13.41 -2.01
N SER A 239 8.45 -13.28 -2.95
CA SER A 239 8.92 -14.39 -3.78
C SER A 239 10.44 -14.46 -3.85
N GLN A 240 11.01 -15.53 -3.29
CA GLN A 240 12.45 -15.82 -3.41
C GLN A 240 12.88 -15.98 -4.88
N GLN A 241 11.99 -16.51 -5.73
CA GLN A 241 12.23 -16.62 -7.18
C GLN A 241 12.38 -15.23 -7.81
N ALA A 242 11.44 -14.31 -7.56
CA ALA A 242 11.55 -12.94 -8.05
C ALA A 242 12.78 -12.23 -7.50
N ALA A 243 13.07 -12.43 -6.21
CA ALA A 243 14.26 -11.85 -5.60
C ALA A 243 15.53 -12.34 -6.29
N THR A 244 15.63 -13.62 -6.61
CA THR A 244 16.76 -14.18 -7.38
C THR A 244 16.83 -13.58 -8.79
N GLU A 245 15.69 -13.41 -9.45
CA GLU A 245 15.64 -12.87 -10.83
C GLU A 245 16.05 -11.39 -10.91
N TYR A 246 15.61 -10.57 -9.95
CA TYR A 246 15.69 -9.11 -10.04
C TYR A 246 16.78 -8.43 -9.17
N ILE A 247 17.50 -9.18 -8.33
CA ILE A 247 18.48 -8.58 -7.40
C ILE A 247 19.62 -7.87 -8.12
N LYS A 248 20.00 -8.34 -9.32
CA LYS A 248 21.04 -7.68 -10.14
C LYS A 248 20.65 -6.27 -10.55
N GLN A 249 19.38 -6.05 -10.89
CA GLN A 249 18.85 -4.73 -11.25
C GLN A 249 18.92 -3.80 -10.04
N ILE A 250 18.58 -4.28 -8.84
CA ILE A 250 18.72 -3.51 -7.59
C ILE A 250 20.19 -3.10 -7.37
N PHE A 251 21.14 -4.03 -7.50
CA PHE A 251 22.57 -3.71 -7.40
C PHE A 251 23.03 -2.71 -8.45
N HIS A 252 22.56 -2.84 -9.69
CA HIS A 252 22.86 -1.89 -10.75
C HIS A 252 22.40 -0.48 -10.37
N ILE A 253 21.19 -0.33 -9.84
CA ILE A 253 20.64 0.97 -9.45
C ILE A 253 21.46 1.59 -8.30
N ILE A 254 21.76 0.82 -7.25
CA ILE A 254 22.56 1.30 -6.11
C ILE A 254 23.93 1.83 -6.58
N ASN A 255 24.58 1.12 -7.50
CA ASN A 255 25.96 1.39 -7.87
C ASN A 255 26.12 2.36 -9.06
N LYS A 256 25.16 2.42 -9.99
CA LYS A 256 25.31 3.14 -11.27
C LYS A 256 24.38 4.33 -11.47
N VAL A 257 23.23 4.39 -10.80
CA VAL A 257 22.28 5.49 -10.97
C VAL A 257 22.70 6.68 -10.12
N GLU A 258 22.81 7.87 -10.69
CA GLU A 258 23.27 9.06 -9.95
C GLU A 258 22.24 9.60 -8.94
N ASN A 259 20.95 9.34 -9.17
CA ASN A 259 19.88 9.82 -8.32
C ASN A 259 19.93 9.18 -6.92
N ILE A 260 20.23 9.99 -5.92
CA ILE A 260 20.38 9.58 -4.51
C ILE A 260 19.09 8.94 -3.97
N SER A 261 17.91 9.49 -4.30
CA SER A 261 16.65 8.97 -3.78
C SER A 261 16.39 7.53 -4.28
N LEU A 262 16.64 7.26 -5.56
CA LEU A 262 16.54 5.90 -6.12
C LEU A 262 17.57 4.95 -5.50
N LYS A 263 18.80 5.42 -5.22
CA LYS A 263 19.81 4.63 -4.52
C LYS A 263 19.34 4.27 -3.10
N CYS A 264 18.87 5.25 -2.34
CA CYS A 264 18.36 5.07 -0.98
C CYS A 264 17.21 4.06 -0.93
N GLN A 265 16.25 4.19 -1.85
CA GLN A 265 15.13 3.27 -1.96
C GLN A 265 15.59 1.86 -2.33
N SER A 266 16.46 1.72 -3.33
CA SER A 266 16.99 0.43 -3.78
C SER A 266 17.80 -0.26 -2.70
N LEU A 267 18.60 0.50 -1.94
CA LEU A 267 19.36 -0.02 -0.82
C LEU A 267 18.46 -0.50 0.32
N SER A 268 17.39 0.23 0.61
CA SER A 268 16.39 -0.18 1.62
C SER A 268 15.71 -1.49 1.21
N ILE A 269 15.28 -1.58 -0.06
CA ILE A 269 14.72 -2.81 -0.65
C ILE A 269 15.72 -3.96 -0.56
N PHE A 270 16.98 -3.72 -0.89
CA PHE A 270 18.03 -4.73 -0.82
C PHE A 270 18.19 -5.30 0.60
N ILE A 271 18.21 -4.44 1.62
CA ILE A 271 18.27 -4.85 3.02
C ILE A 271 17.03 -5.68 3.39
N ASP A 272 15.83 -5.25 2.99
CA ASP A 272 14.59 -5.99 3.28
C ASP A 272 14.59 -7.38 2.64
N ILE A 273 15.09 -7.52 1.41
CA ILE A 273 15.26 -8.82 0.73
C ILE A 273 16.19 -9.73 1.55
N LEU A 274 17.32 -9.21 2.03
CA LEU A 274 18.26 -9.98 2.88
C LEU A 274 17.62 -10.38 4.21
N LEU A 275 16.76 -9.53 4.79
CA LEU A 275 16.04 -9.84 6.02
C LEU A 275 15.03 -10.99 5.83
N VAL A 276 14.28 -10.95 4.73
CA VAL A 276 13.24 -11.95 4.44
C VAL A 276 13.87 -13.28 4.01
N HIS A 277 14.73 -13.27 3.00
CA HIS A 277 15.24 -14.48 2.34
C HIS A 277 16.60 -14.96 2.83
N GLY A 278 17.29 -14.13 3.62
CA GLY A 278 18.66 -14.40 4.07
C GLY A 278 19.72 -14.09 3.02
N ILE A 279 20.98 -14.07 3.46
CA ILE A 279 22.13 -13.64 2.64
C ILE A 279 22.50 -14.62 1.52
N ASN A 280 22.06 -15.88 1.62
CA ASN A 280 22.37 -16.92 0.62
C ASN A 280 21.67 -16.69 -0.73
N ILE A 281 20.71 -15.75 -0.79
CA ILE A 281 20.08 -15.36 -2.05
C ILE A 281 21.06 -14.74 -3.06
N LEU A 282 22.23 -14.30 -2.58
CA LEU A 282 23.28 -13.71 -3.40
C LEU A 282 24.08 -14.76 -4.18
N THR A 283 24.18 -16.00 -3.69
CA THR A 283 24.99 -17.06 -4.29
C THR A 283 24.63 -17.42 -5.73
N PRO A 284 23.34 -17.63 -6.09
CA PRO A 284 22.99 -17.95 -7.47
C PRO A 284 23.08 -16.76 -8.44
N THR A 285 23.19 -15.54 -7.92
CA THR A 285 22.95 -14.33 -8.70
C THR A 285 24.21 -13.52 -8.91
N ILE A 286 24.99 -13.28 -7.88
CA ILE A 286 26.16 -12.43 -7.93
C ILE A 286 27.38 -13.31 -8.06
N ASN A 287 28.29 -12.96 -8.98
CA ASN A 287 29.59 -13.60 -8.96
C ASN A 287 30.33 -13.12 -7.71
N LEU A 288 30.48 -14.02 -6.72
CA LEU A 288 31.08 -13.69 -5.44
C LEU A 288 32.61 -13.78 -5.45
N ASP A 289 33.25 -14.09 -6.59
CA ASP A 289 34.71 -14.15 -6.73
C ASP A 289 35.40 -14.96 -5.60
N ASN A 290 34.85 -16.13 -5.27
CA ASN A 290 35.26 -17.04 -4.18
C ASN A 290 35.02 -16.55 -2.74
N LEU A 291 34.32 -15.42 -2.55
CA LEU A 291 33.88 -14.98 -1.23
C LEU A 291 32.61 -15.71 -0.80
N THR A 292 32.47 -15.92 0.50
CA THR A 292 31.16 -16.25 1.09
C THR A 292 30.22 -15.04 1.02
N PRO A 293 28.88 -15.22 0.97
CA PRO A 293 27.95 -14.10 0.97
C PRO A 293 28.16 -13.09 2.12
N SER A 294 28.55 -13.58 3.30
CA SER A 294 28.85 -12.72 4.46
C SER A 294 30.10 -11.86 4.24
N GLN A 295 31.17 -12.45 3.67
CA GLN A 295 32.40 -11.72 3.36
C GLN A 295 32.15 -10.67 2.28
N PHE A 296 31.44 -11.05 1.22
CA PHE A 296 31.03 -10.11 0.17
C PHE A 296 30.24 -8.93 0.74
N LEU A 297 29.20 -9.19 1.55
CA LEU A 297 28.40 -8.13 2.17
C LEU A 297 29.23 -7.25 3.11
N THR A 298 30.17 -7.83 3.84
CA THR A 298 31.09 -7.08 4.70
C THR A 298 31.89 -6.07 3.89
N GLU A 299 32.53 -6.50 2.80
CA GLU A 299 33.31 -5.63 1.93
C GLU A 299 32.44 -4.63 1.19
N TYR A 300 31.28 -5.06 0.70
CA TYR A 300 30.35 -4.23 -0.04
C TYR A 300 29.82 -3.07 0.82
N PHE A 301 29.33 -3.32 2.04
CA PHE A 301 28.83 -2.27 2.91
C PHE A 301 29.93 -1.33 3.40
N LEU A 302 31.16 -1.80 3.61
CA LEU A 302 32.30 -0.94 3.95
C LEU A 302 32.59 0.04 2.82
N ASN A 303 32.74 -0.45 1.60
CA ASN A 303 33.04 0.38 0.44
C ASN A 303 31.90 1.38 0.20
N LEU A 304 30.65 0.90 0.23
CA LEU A 304 29.48 1.74 0.05
C LEU A 304 29.36 2.80 1.17
N PHE A 305 29.73 2.49 2.41
CA PHE A 305 29.66 3.47 3.49
C PHE A 305 30.67 4.62 3.30
N HIS A 306 31.89 4.33 2.84
CA HIS A 306 32.93 5.36 2.70
C HIS A 306 32.70 6.32 1.54
N GLU A 307 32.03 5.88 0.47
CA GLU A 307 31.86 6.66 -0.76
C GLU A 307 30.59 7.53 -0.81
N GLN A 308 29.69 7.37 0.17
CA GLN A 308 28.32 7.87 0.03
C GLN A 308 27.96 8.99 1.03
N ASN A 309 26.84 9.66 0.74
CA ASN A 309 26.29 10.74 1.55
C ASN A 309 25.68 10.23 2.88
N MET A 310 25.22 11.16 3.73
CA MET A 310 24.67 10.82 5.05
C MET A 310 23.38 10.00 5.00
N GLU A 311 22.54 10.18 3.99
CA GLU A 311 21.28 9.42 3.86
C GLU A 311 21.56 7.93 3.63
N ILE A 312 22.45 7.63 2.68
CA ILE A 312 22.88 6.26 2.40
C ILE A 312 23.59 5.65 3.62
N LYS A 313 24.49 6.39 4.25
CA LYS A 313 25.17 5.94 5.49
C LYS A 313 24.18 5.56 6.59
N THR A 314 23.11 6.34 6.74
CA THR A 314 22.04 6.08 7.70
C THR A 314 21.34 4.77 7.36
N ILE A 315 20.94 4.56 6.11
CA ILE A 315 20.28 3.32 5.67
C ILE A 315 21.19 2.10 5.88
N ILE A 316 22.48 2.21 5.56
CA ILE A 316 23.46 1.13 5.81
C ILE A 316 23.50 0.77 7.29
N VAL A 317 23.66 1.76 8.18
CA VAL A 317 23.78 1.52 9.62
C VAL A 317 22.51 0.89 10.18
N PHE A 318 21.33 1.45 9.88
CA PHE A 318 20.06 0.86 10.31
C PHE A 318 19.85 -0.54 9.71
N GLY A 319 20.23 -0.74 8.45
CA GLY A 319 20.15 -2.04 7.79
C GLY A 319 21.04 -3.09 8.42
N LEU A 320 22.30 -2.77 8.68
CA LEU A 320 23.24 -3.65 9.37
C LEU A 320 22.71 -4.03 10.77
N MET A 321 22.20 -3.05 11.51
CA MET A 321 21.58 -3.32 12.82
C MET A 321 20.40 -4.29 12.71
N LYS A 322 19.51 -4.10 11.72
CA LYS A 322 18.41 -5.05 11.47
C LYS A 322 18.92 -6.45 11.13
N LEU A 323 19.94 -6.55 10.28
CA LEU A 323 20.53 -7.83 9.86
C LEU A 323 21.22 -8.57 11.01
N PHE A 324 21.88 -7.84 11.92
CA PHE A 324 22.49 -8.39 13.12
C PHE A 324 21.44 -8.87 14.13
N LEU A 325 20.43 -8.03 14.43
CA LEU A 325 19.37 -8.37 15.38
C LEU A 325 18.51 -9.55 14.91
N SER A 326 18.35 -9.72 13.59
CA SER A 326 17.66 -10.86 12.99
C SER A 326 18.55 -12.08 12.76
N SER A 327 19.82 -12.06 13.20
CA SER A 327 20.81 -13.13 12.98
C SER A 327 20.99 -13.53 11.51
N ARG A 328 20.73 -12.60 10.58
CA ARG A 328 20.91 -12.80 9.13
C ARG A 328 22.33 -12.54 8.67
N LEU A 329 23.07 -11.72 9.43
CA LEU A 329 24.48 -11.42 9.20
C LEU A 329 25.20 -11.41 10.55
N GLU A 330 26.37 -12.04 10.62
CA GLU A 330 27.17 -12.02 11.85
C GLU A 330 27.93 -10.69 11.98
N PRO A 331 27.98 -10.09 13.18
CA PRO A 331 28.70 -8.85 13.39
C PRO A 331 30.21 -9.09 13.31
N THR A 332 30.87 -8.46 12.34
CA THR A 332 32.33 -8.42 12.24
C THR A 332 32.87 -7.10 12.81
N ILE A 333 34.12 -7.09 13.26
CA ILE A 333 34.78 -5.86 13.74
C ILE A 333 34.70 -4.74 12.68
N LYS A 334 34.87 -5.09 11.41
CA LYS A 334 34.79 -4.12 10.31
C LYS A 334 33.40 -3.48 10.21
N LEU A 335 32.33 -4.28 10.27
CA LEU A 335 30.97 -3.75 10.20
C LEU A 335 30.55 -3.00 11.47
N LEU A 336 31.01 -3.42 12.65
CA LEU A 336 30.79 -2.68 13.89
C LEU A 336 31.46 -1.30 13.85
N ARG A 337 32.62 -1.19 13.20
CA ARG A 337 33.31 0.09 12.99
C ARG A 337 32.47 1.08 12.17
N ILE A 338 31.70 0.61 11.18
CA ILE A 338 30.77 1.47 10.41
C ILE A 338 29.78 2.17 11.35
N ILE A 339 29.20 1.42 12.30
CA ILE A 339 28.20 1.94 13.24
C ILE A 339 28.84 2.96 14.19
N LEU A 340 30.05 2.67 14.68
CA LEU A 340 30.81 3.59 15.52
C LEU A 340 31.16 4.88 14.76
N ASP A 341 31.71 4.76 13.56
CA ASP A 341 32.09 5.90 12.72
C ASP A 341 30.87 6.80 12.42
N TYR A 342 29.70 6.22 12.15
CA TYR A 342 28.45 6.98 11.98
C TYR A 342 28.02 7.73 13.24
N ARG A 343 28.13 7.09 14.42
CA ARG A 343 27.78 7.72 15.69
C ARG A 343 28.69 8.92 15.98
N PHE A 344 30.00 8.73 15.91
CA PHE A 344 30.97 9.79 16.24
C PHE A 344 30.97 10.94 15.23
N THR A 345 30.71 10.67 13.94
CA THR A 345 30.58 11.73 12.93
C THR A 345 29.32 12.60 13.13
N ASN A 346 28.26 12.07 13.72
CA ASN A 346 27.06 12.83 14.06
C ASN A 346 27.20 13.60 15.39
N ASP A 347 27.86 13.02 16.39
CA ASP A 347 28.08 13.69 17.69
C ASP A 347 28.91 14.99 17.53
N HIS A 348 29.88 15.03 16.61
CA HIS A 348 30.63 16.26 16.31
C HIS A 348 29.79 17.34 15.60
N ARG A 349 28.69 16.99 14.94
CA ARG A 349 27.78 17.98 14.33
C ARG A 349 26.83 18.59 15.35
N SER A 350 26.37 17.81 16.34
CA SER A 350 25.55 18.33 17.45
C SER A 350 26.33 19.26 18.39
N ILE A 351 27.61 18.99 18.62
CA ILE A 351 28.45 19.87 19.47
C ILE A 351 28.68 21.22 18.78
N ASN A 352 28.98 21.24 17.48
CA ASN A 352 29.17 22.48 16.72
C ASN A 352 27.89 23.31 16.50
N GLN A 353 26.71 22.70 16.61
CA GLN A 353 25.43 23.43 16.59
C GLN A 353 25.07 24.02 17.96
N HIS A 354 25.50 23.40 19.06
CA HIS A 354 25.33 23.95 20.39
C HIS A 354 26.29 25.09 20.72
N GLU A 355 27.47 25.15 20.08
CA GLU A 355 28.41 26.27 20.22
C GLU A 355 28.07 27.48 19.32
N ARG A 356 27.03 27.38 18.48
CA ARG A 356 26.56 28.45 17.57
C ARG A 356 25.20 29.04 17.93
N ASN A 357 24.56 28.54 18.99
CA ASN A 357 23.38 29.15 19.62
C ASN A 357 23.78 29.66 21.00
#